data_AF-A0A922VSP5-F1
#
_entry.id   AF-A0A922VSP5-F1
#
_cell.length_a   1.000
_cell.length_b   1.000
_cell.length_c   1.000
_cell.angle_alpha   90.00
_cell.angle_beta   90.00
_cell.angle_gamma   90.00
#
_symmetry.space_group_name_H-M   'P 1'
#
loop_
_entity.id
_entity.type
_entity.pdbx_description
1 polymer ?
#
loop_
_entity_poly.entity_id
_entity_poly.type
_entity_poly.pdbx_seq_one_letter_code
_entity_poly.pdbx_strand_id
1 'polypeptide(L)'
;MRTKSDNYRSAALSVIIAALPAIASAQEACTTYSVQEGDTLGSIAQAAYGSYDYQMIFNANRDALAVNPNNLPAGLQLILPCEDGRLTPDAELSSIIEQETARQDSARTNNNIYEPPLKFVTSNDWKPFTDESLTGGGIFVRMATTAMQRGGNDRGNSVSFVDDWMSHIEVLLPTGAFDVSIAWESPDCSKLDLLGEFSVKMCTEFDFSLPIYETAYAFNTLNDSKYAAARTFADYAGARICRPEAWPISDLEVQGLVEPLVTYVHPKAPLDCAEMLIKGEVDLYSIEAETASSNFAELGANDKVSPNPALATFITYHFITSKSNPRGRVYIAMLNRGITEMRESGEWYDIVATGLAEYNKLSQ
;
A
#
# COMPACT_ATOMS: atom_id res chain seq x y z
N MET A 1 -67.08 17.02 -59.31
CA MET A 1 -66.46 17.29 -58.00
C MET A 1 -67.26 16.54 -56.93
N ARG A 2 -66.82 15.33 -56.55
CA ARG A 2 -67.35 14.59 -55.38
C ARG A 2 -66.38 13.46 -55.02
N THR A 3 -65.82 13.61 -53.83
CA THR A 3 -65.23 12.65 -52.88
C THR A 3 -65.48 11.15 -53.10
N LYS A 4 -64.43 10.34 -52.91
CA LYS A 4 -64.46 9.18 -52.00
C LYS A 4 -63.03 8.70 -51.67
N SER A 5 -62.71 8.74 -50.38
CA SER A 5 -61.59 8.05 -49.74
C SER A 5 -62.02 6.61 -49.42
N ASP A 6 -61.14 5.63 -49.64
CA ASP A 6 -61.25 4.32 -49.00
C ASP A 6 -59.95 3.98 -48.25
N ASN A 7 -60.18 3.57 -47.00
CA ASN A 7 -59.21 3.38 -45.94
C ASN A 7 -58.51 2.02 -46.05
N TYR A 8 -57.19 2.00 -45.98
CA TYR A 8 -56.43 0.81 -45.56
C TYR A 8 -55.95 1.01 -44.12
N ARG A 9 -56.58 0.29 -43.19
CA ARG A 9 -56.12 0.14 -41.80
C ARG A 9 -55.01 -0.92 -41.77
N SER A 10 -53.75 -0.48 -41.69
CA SER A 10 -52.65 -1.34 -41.26
C SER A 10 -52.53 -1.26 -39.74
N ALA A 11 -52.79 -2.36 -39.05
CA ALA A 11 -52.52 -2.51 -37.62
C ALA A 11 -51.01 -2.66 -37.42
N ALA A 12 -50.36 -1.65 -36.85
CA ALA A 12 -48.97 -1.74 -36.42
C ALA A 12 -48.92 -2.38 -35.02
N LEU A 13 -48.42 -3.61 -34.94
CA LEU A 13 -48.00 -4.21 -33.66
C LEU A 13 -46.79 -3.41 -33.14
N SER A 14 -46.97 -2.69 -32.04
CA SER A 14 -45.86 -2.12 -31.27
C SER A 14 -45.28 -3.20 -30.37
N VAL A 15 -44.08 -3.68 -30.68
CA VAL A 15 -43.29 -4.52 -29.77
C VAL A 15 -42.68 -3.59 -28.71
N ILE A 16 -43.24 -3.62 -27.50
CA ILE A 16 -42.64 -2.99 -26.33
C ILE A 16 -41.47 -3.88 -25.91
N ILE A 17 -40.25 -3.47 -26.22
CA ILE A 17 -39.04 -4.04 -25.62
C ILE A 17 -39.01 -3.51 -24.18
N ALA A 18 -39.42 -4.34 -23.23
CA ALA A 18 -39.20 -4.07 -21.82
C ALA A 18 -37.69 -4.09 -21.56
N ALA A 19 -37.08 -2.92 -21.40
CA ALA A 19 -35.75 -2.80 -20.84
C ALA A 19 -35.81 -3.29 -19.40
N LEU A 20 -35.39 -4.54 -19.17
CA LEU A 20 -35.14 -5.04 -17.83
C LEU A 20 -33.98 -4.20 -17.25
N PRO A 21 -34.13 -3.63 -16.05
CA PRO A 21 -33.00 -2.98 -15.39
C PRO A 21 -31.92 -4.04 -15.21
N ALA A 22 -30.72 -3.79 -15.74
CA ALA A 22 -29.55 -4.53 -15.37
C ALA A 22 -29.40 -4.34 -13.86
N ILE A 23 -29.66 -5.40 -13.10
CA ILE A 23 -29.26 -5.47 -11.70
C ILE A 23 -27.73 -5.34 -11.76
N ALA A 24 -27.20 -4.21 -11.31
CA ALA A 24 -25.78 -4.10 -11.04
C ALA A 24 -25.49 -5.17 -10.00
N SER A 25 -24.93 -6.30 -10.44
CA SER A 25 -24.40 -7.29 -9.52
C SER A 25 -23.33 -6.57 -8.70
N ALA A 26 -23.58 -6.40 -7.40
CA ALA A 26 -22.53 -5.99 -6.48
C ALA A 26 -21.38 -6.99 -6.66
N GLN A 27 -20.16 -6.49 -6.86
CA GLN A 27 -19.01 -7.36 -6.97
C GLN A 27 -18.83 -8.08 -5.63
N GLU A 28 -18.57 -9.38 -5.64
CA GLU A 28 -18.40 -10.15 -4.39
C GLU A 28 -16.92 -10.36 -4.09
N ALA A 29 -16.53 -10.16 -2.83
CA ALA A 29 -15.22 -10.57 -2.29
C ALA A 29 -15.03 -12.10 -2.37
N CYS A 30 -13.79 -12.58 -2.18
CA CYS A 30 -13.43 -14.00 -2.30
C CYS A 30 -13.72 -14.63 -3.69
N THR A 31 -13.65 -13.87 -4.78
CA THR A 31 -13.96 -14.35 -6.13
C THR A 31 -12.85 -14.04 -7.12
N THR A 32 -12.95 -14.54 -8.35
CA THR A 32 -12.16 -14.03 -9.48
C THR A 32 -13.03 -13.08 -10.30
N TYR A 33 -12.50 -11.90 -10.58
CA TYR A 33 -13.15 -10.85 -11.34
C TYR A 33 -12.53 -10.68 -12.72
N SER A 34 -13.37 -10.47 -13.74
CA SER A 34 -12.92 -10.12 -15.08
C SER A 34 -13.12 -8.62 -15.29
N VAL A 35 -12.00 -7.89 -15.44
CA VAL A 35 -11.98 -6.44 -15.64
C VAL A 35 -12.85 -6.04 -16.82
N GLN A 36 -13.70 -5.03 -16.60
CA GLN A 36 -14.55 -4.40 -17.61
C GLN A 36 -13.91 -3.12 -18.17
N GLU A 37 -14.42 -2.66 -19.31
CA GLU A 37 -13.95 -1.42 -19.91
C GLU A 37 -14.27 -0.22 -19.01
N GLY A 38 -13.24 0.53 -18.62
CA GLY A 38 -13.36 1.72 -17.76
C GLY A 38 -13.19 1.44 -16.26
N ASP A 39 -12.96 0.18 -15.86
CA ASP A 39 -12.65 -0.15 -14.47
C ASP A 39 -11.31 0.45 -14.02
N THR A 40 -11.27 0.77 -12.73
CA THR A 40 -10.04 1.08 -11.98
C THR A 40 -9.97 0.15 -10.78
N LEU A 41 -8.79 -0.06 -10.21
CA LEU A 41 -8.65 -0.86 -8.99
C LEU A 41 -9.54 -0.31 -7.86
N GLY A 42 -9.60 1.02 -7.72
CA GLY A 42 -10.46 1.69 -6.74
C GLY A 42 -11.96 1.50 -7.02
N SER A 43 -12.42 1.53 -8.27
CA SER A 43 -13.85 1.28 -8.56
C SER A 43 -14.24 -0.19 -8.33
N ILE A 44 -13.34 -1.13 -8.64
CA ILE A 44 -13.54 -2.56 -8.35
C ILE A 44 -13.59 -2.77 -6.83
N ALA A 45 -12.66 -2.17 -6.07
CA ALA A 45 -12.68 -2.23 -4.61
C ALA A 45 -13.94 -1.61 -4.01
N GLN A 46 -14.39 -0.47 -4.53
CA GLN A 46 -15.61 0.18 -4.06
C GLN A 46 -16.84 -0.72 -4.28
N ALA A 47 -16.87 -1.46 -5.38
CA ALA A 47 -17.93 -2.42 -5.67
C ALA A 47 -17.85 -3.69 -4.81
N ALA A 48 -16.64 -4.16 -4.48
CA ALA A 48 -16.39 -5.43 -3.79
C ALA A 48 -16.40 -5.32 -2.26
N TYR A 49 -15.86 -4.22 -1.73
CA TYR A 49 -15.59 -4.01 -0.30
C TYR A 49 -16.22 -2.73 0.26
N GLY A 50 -16.88 -1.93 -0.58
CA GLY A 50 -17.51 -0.68 -0.16
C GLY A 50 -16.54 0.46 0.13
N SER A 51 -15.25 0.31 -0.21
CA SER A 51 -14.20 1.31 -0.03
C SER A 51 -13.34 1.41 -1.29
N TYR A 52 -12.75 2.59 -1.55
CA TYR A 52 -11.75 2.77 -2.62
C TYR A 52 -10.39 2.15 -2.30
N ASP A 53 -10.22 1.54 -1.12
CA ASP A 53 -9.04 0.78 -0.75
C ASP A 53 -8.94 -0.53 -1.56
N TYR A 54 -8.06 -0.53 -2.55
CA TYR A 54 -7.78 -1.67 -3.41
C TYR A 54 -6.51 -2.44 -3.03
N GLN A 55 -5.91 -2.16 -1.87
CA GLN A 55 -4.61 -2.70 -1.49
C GLN A 55 -4.59 -4.24 -1.49
N MET A 56 -5.65 -4.87 -0.97
CA MET A 56 -5.77 -6.34 -0.97
C MET A 56 -5.83 -6.92 -2.39
N ILE A 57 -6.56 -6.26 -3.31
CA ILE A 57 -6.63 -6.67 -4.73
C ILE A 57 -5.24 -6.57 -5.34
N PHE A 58 -4.55 -5.46 -5.12
CA PHE A 58 -3.22 -5.24 -5.67
C PHE A 58 -2.24 -6.33 -5.19
N ASN A 59 -2.20 -6.60 -3.88
CA ASN A 59 -1.33 -7.61 -3.29
C ASN A 59 -1.56 -9.00 -3.91
N ALA A 60 -2.82 -9.40 -4.08
CA ALA A 60 -3.18 -10.72 -4.63
C ALA A 60 -2.85 -10.88 -6.13
N ASN A 61 -2.66 -9.78 -6.85
CA ASN A 61 -2.50 -9.78 -8.31
C ASN A 61 -1.21 -9.10 -8.78
N ARG A 62 -0.23 -8.93 -7.89
CA ARG A 62 0.98 -8.14 -8.18
C ARG A 62 1.67 -8.55 -9.48
N ASP A 63 1.81 -9.85 -9.73
CA ASP A 63 2.46 -10.35 -10.95
C ASP A 63 1.71 -9.96 -12.23
N ALA A 64 0.38 -9.90 -12.17
CA ALA A 64 -0.46 -9.47 -13.29
C ALA A 64 -0.48 -7.94 -13.46
N LEU A 65 -0.26 -7.19 -12.38
CA LEU A 65 -0.32 -5.73 -12.34
C LEU A 65 1.05 -5.03 -12.49
N ALA A 66 2.15 -5.78 -12.43
CA ALA A 66 3.52 -5.27 -12.39
C ALA A 66 3.92 -4.33 -13.56
N VAL A 67 3.24 -4.41 -14.72
CA VAL A 67 3.58 -3.60 -15.90
C VAL A 67 3.01 -2.19 -15.83
N ASN A 68 1.74 -2.07 -15.45
CA ASN A 68 1.08 -0.78 -15.24
C ASN A 68 -0.20 -0.98 -14.41
N PRO A 69 -0.14 -0.77 -13.09
CA PRO A 69 -1.29 -0.95 -12.22
C PRO A 69 -2.40 0.10 -12.41
N ASN A 70 -2.12 1.20 -13.11
CA ASN A 70 -3.10 2.24 -13.46
C ASN A 70 -3.82 1.95 -14.79
N ASN A 71 -3.47 0.88 -15.50
CA ASN A 71 -4.11 0.50 -16.75
C ASN A 71 -4.57 -0.96 -16.68
N LEU A 72 -5.86 -1.16 -16.43
CA LEU A 72 -6.49 -2.48 -16.36
C LEU A 72 -7.09 -2.83 -17.73
N PRO A 73 -6.50 -3.76 -18.52
CA PRO A 73 -7.08 -4.16 -19.79
C PRO A 73 -8.37 -4.95 -19.56
N ALA A 74 -9.41 -4.66 -20.34
CA ALA A 74 -10.65 -5.42 -20.31
C ALA A 74 -10.36 -6.92 -20.55
N GLY A 75 -10.94 -7.79 -19.71
CA GLY A 75 -10.73 -9.23 -19.72
C GLY A 75 -9.61 -9.74 -18.81
N LEU A 76 -8.79 -8.86 -18.22
CA LEU A 76 -7.81 -9.25 -17.19
C LEU A 76 -8.54 -9.94 -16.02
N GLN A 77 -8.00 -11.08 -15.56
CA GLN A 77 -8.53 -11.80 -14.42
C GLN A 77 -7.81 -11.32 -13.15
N LEU A 78 -8.58 -10.86 -12.18
CA LEU A 78 -8.11 -10.43 -10.87
C LEU A 78 -8.67 -11.35 -9.79
N ILE A 79 -7.82 -11.84 -8.90
CA ILE A 79 -8.23 -12.46 -7.64
C ILE A 79 -8.71 -11.34 -6.72
N LEU A 80 -9.96 -11.40 -6.28
CA LEU A 80 -10.48 -10.53 -5.24
C LEU A 80 -10.43 -11.30 -3.92
N PRO A 81 -9.52 -10.94 -2.99
CA PRO A 81 -9.44 -11.61 -1.69
C PRO A 81 -10.73 -11.53 -0.90
N CYS A 82 -10.82 -12.37 0.13
CA CYS A 82 -11.80 -12.25 1.18
C CYS A 82 -11.62 -10.97 1.98
N GLU A 83 -12.66 -10.53 2.70
CA GLU A 83 -12.60 -9.35 3.58
C GLU A 83 -11.55 -9.49 4.70
N ASP A 84 -11.17 -10.73 5.03
CA ASP A 84 -10.10 -11.06 5.98
C ASP A 84 -8.73 -11.23 5.30
N GLY A 85 -8.59 -10.84 4.03
CA GLY A 85 -7.35 -10.88 3.27
C GLY A 85 -6.97 -12.25 2.70
N ARG A 86 -7.72 -13.33 3.01
CA ARG A 86 -7.44 -14.66 2.45
C ARG A 86 -7.68 -14.72 0.95
N LEU A 87 -6.83 -15.44 0.22
CA LEU A 87 -6.99 -15.64 -1.23
C LEU A 87 -8.14 -16.60 -1.57
N THR A 88 -8.45 -17.53 -0.66
CA THR A 88 -9.59 -18.45 -0.78
C THR A 88 -10.27 -18.64 0.58
N PRO A 89 -11.60 -18.91 0.62
CA PRO A 89 -12.33 -19.09 1.88
C PRO A 89 -11.85 -20.28 2.73
N ASP A 90 -11.32 -21.32 2.07
CA ASP A 90 -10.87 -22.56 2.72
C ASP A 90 -9.42 -22.47 3.24
N ALA A 91 -8.71 -21.37 2.97
CA ALA A 91 -7.36 -21.17 3.49
C ALA A 91 -7.39 -20.98 5.02
N GLU A 92 -6.62 -21.79 5.74
CA GLU A 92 -6.42 -21.66 7.18
C GLU A 92 -5.31 -20.64 7.45
N LEU A 93 -5.62 -19.60 8.25
CA LEU A 93 -4.67 -18.55 8.63
C LEU A 93 -3.50 -19.14 9.42
N SER A 94 -2.30 -18.61 9.21
CA SER A 94 -1.04 -19.01 9.86
C SER A 94 -0.55 -20.43 9.56
N SER A 95 -1.30 -21.22 8.81
CA SER A 95 -0.95 -22.62 8.52
C SER A 95 0.37 -22.78 7.75
N ILE A 96 0.65 -21.87 6.81
CA ILE A 96 1.90 -21.90 6.03
C ILE A 96 3.07 -21.50 6.93
N ILE A 97 2.88 -20.46 7.77
CA ILE A 97 3.89 -20.00 8.72
C ILE A 97 4.27 -21.12 9.69
N GLU A 98 3.28 -21.81 10.26
CA GLU A 98 3.49 -22.92 11.19
C GLU A 98 4.22 -24.09 10.52
N GLN A 99 3.82 -24.45 9.30
CA GLN A 99 4.43 -25.52 8.53
C GLN A 99 5.91 -25.23 8.22
N GLU A 100 6.23 -24.03 7.70
CA GLU A 100 7.61 -23.68 7.35
C GLU A 100 8.48 -23.48 8.59
N THR A 101 7.91 -23.01 9.70
CA THR A 101 8.61 -22.93 10.98
C THR A 101 9.00 -24.33 11.48
N ALA A 102 8.06 -25.27 11.49
CA ALA A 102 8.34 -26.66 11.88
C ALA A 102 9.39 -27.32 10.97
N ARG A 103 9.31 -27.05 9.65
CA ARG A 103 10.28 -27.53 8.67
C ARG A 103 11.69 -27.00 8.97
N GLN A 104 11.82 -25.70 9.18
CA GLN A 104 13.11 -25.08 9.45
C GLN A 104 13.71 -25.54 10.79
N ASP A 105 12.89 -25.62 11.84
CA ASP A 105 13.34 -26.10 13.16
C ASP A 105 13.84 -27.54 13.09
N SER A 106 13.20 -28.40 12.29
CA SER A 106 13.65 -29.78 12.08
C SER A 106 14.98 -29.91 11.31
N ALA A 107 15.29 -28.91 10.47
CA ALA A 107 16.51 -28.85 9.66
C ALA A 107 17.63 -28.04 10.33
N ARG A 108 17.36 -27.41 11.48
CA ARG A 108 18.30 -26.53 12.17
C ARG A 108 19.52 -27.31 12.65
N THR A 109 20.69 -26.83 12.28
CA THR A 109 21.97 -27.34 12.80
C THR A 109 22.42 -26.46 13.96
N ASN A 110 22.87 -27.07 15.05
CA ASN A 110 23.35 -26.33 16.20
C ASN A 110 24.66 -25.61 15.86
N ASN A 111 24.65 -24.29 16.00
CA ASN A 111 25.84 -23.46 15.90
C ASN A 111 26.24 -23.00 17.31
N ASN A 112 27.49 -23.27 17.70
CA ASN A 112 28.02 -22.88 19.01
C ASN A 112 28.73 -21.51 18.97
N ILE A 113 28.71 -20.82 17.83
CA ILE A 113 29.27 -19.47 17.71
C ILE A 113 28.29 -18.48 18.34
N TYR A 114 28.71 -17.86 19.43
CA TYR A 114 27.94 -16.77 20.02
C TYR A 114 27.96 -15.55 19.11
N GLU A 115 26.77 -15.05 18.84
CA GLU A 115 26.54 -13.90 18.00
C GLU A 115 25.52 -12.97 18.70
N PRO A 116 25.81 -11.66 18.83
CA PRO A 116 24.88 -10.74 19.51
C PRO A 116 23.50 -10.73 18.85
N PRO A 117 22.41 -10.61 19.63
CA PRO A 117 21.07 -10.49 19.07
C PRO A 117 20.93 -9.29 18.13
N LEU A 118 20.17 -9.48 17.07
CA LEU A 118 19.80 -8.41 16.15
C LEU A 118 18.81 -7.44 16.79
N LYS A 119 19.00 -6.16 16.54
CA LYS A 119 18.11 -5.11 17.05
C LYS A 119 17.38 -4.44 15.90
N PHE A 120 16.07 -4.65 15.86
CA PHE A 120 15.17 -3.99 14.93
C PHE A 120 14.53 -2.77 15.59
N VAL A 121 14.27 -1.73 14.81
CA VAL A 121 13.50 -0.55 15.25
C VAL A 121 12.39 -0.20 14.26
N THR A 122 11.23 0.13 14.81
CA THR A 122 10.06 0.65 14.08
C THR A 122 9.31 1.62 15.00
N SER A 123 8.08 2.01 14.68
CA SER A 123 7.28 2.94 15.48
C SER A 123 5.84 2.45 15.63
N ASN A 124 5.08 3.13 16.49
CA ASN A 124 3.65 2.86 16.68
C ASN A 124 2.77 3.67 15.71
N ASP A 125 1.45 3.54 15.89
CA ASP A 125 0.41 4.33 15.23
C ASP A 125 0.30 4.11 13.71
N TRP A 126 0.70 2.94 13.23
CA TRP A 126 0.52 2.53 11.84
C TRP A 126 -0.04 1.11 11.73
N LYS A 127 -1.17 0.88 12.39
CA LYS A 127 -1.92 -0.38 12.30
C LYS A 127 -2.50 -0.54 10.88
N PRO A 128 -2.50 -1.76 10.29
CA PRO A 128 -2.12 -3.06 10.84
C PRO A 128 -0.62 -3.41 10.69
N PHE A 129 0.21 -2.47 10.22
CA PHE A 129 1.57 -2.75 9.80
C PHE A 129 2.60 -2.75 10.92
N THR A 130 2.59 -1.71 11.75
CA THR A 130 3.52 -1.54 12.88
C THR A 130 2.82 -0.90 14.08
N ASP A 131 2.77 -1.64 15.19
CA ASP A 131 2.33 -1.15 16.49
C ASP A 131 2.64 -2.20 17.57
N GLU A 132 3.13 -1.79 18.73
CA GLU A 132 3.48 -2.73 19.81
C GLU A 132 2.28 -3.50 20.36
N SER A 133 1.06 -2.98 20.19
CA SER A 133 -0.17 -3.64 20.63
C SER A 133 -0.60 -4.80 19.72
N LEU A 134 -0.04 -4.91 18.51
CA LEU A 134 -0.41 -5.93 17.54
C LEU A 134 0.33 -7.25 17.80
N THR A 135 -0.29 -8.38 17.43
CA THR A 135 0.38 -9.69 17.47
C THR A 135 1.70 -9.64 16.71
N GLY A 136 2.80 -9.92 17.42
CA GLY A 136 4.14 -9.89 16.82
C GLY A 136 4.59 -8.51 16.32
N GLY A 137 3.95 -7.42 16.76
CA GLY A 137 4.27 -6.04 16.38
C GLY A 137 3.64 -5.55 15.08
N GLY A 138 2.80 -6.38 14.43
CA GLY A 138 2.14 -6.05 13.16
C GLY A 138 2.75 -6.73 11.93
N ILE A 139 2.14 -6.50 10.77
CA ILE A 139 2.48 -7.18 9.50
C ILE A 139 3.96 -6.98 9.13
N PHE A 140 4.47 -5.75 9.17
CA PHE A 140 5.86 -5.48 8.75
C PHE A 140 6.89 -6.01 9.75
N VAL A 141 6.56 -6.02 11.04
CA VAL A 141 7.43 -6.60 12.08
C VAL A 141 7.51 -8.13 11.95
N ARG A 142 6.37 -8.78 11.69
CA ARG A 142 6.33 -10.21 11.39
C ARG A 142 7.08 -10.54 10.10
N MET A 143 6.93 -9.73 9.04
CA MET A 143 7.73 -9.91 7.83
C MET A 143 9.23 -9.79 8.12
N ALA A 144 9.67 -8.84 8.95
CA ALA A 144 11.08 -8.64 9.27
C ALA A 144 11.67 -9.84 10.03
N THR A 145 10.97 -10.28 11.08
CA THR A 145 11.45 -11.37 11.94
C THR A 145 11.42 -12.71 11.20
N THR A 146 10.35 -13.00 10.45
CA THR A 146 10.25 -14.20 9.61
C THR A 146 11.29 -14.18 8.48
N ALA A 147 11.44 -13.07 7.74
CA ALA A 147 12.44 -12.99 6.67
C ALA A 147 13.86 -13.18 7.21
N MET A 148 14.18 -12.60 8.36
CA MET A 148 15.49 -12.78 8.98
C MET A 148 15.71 -14.26 9.35
N GLN A 149 14.70 -14.91 9.94
CA GLN A 149 14.73 -16.32 10.29
C GLN A 149 14.91 -17.21 9.06
N ARG A 150 14.09 -17.06 8.00
CA ARG A 150 14.21 -17.80 6.72
C ARG A 150 15.55 -17.52 6.02
N GLY A 151 16.06 -16.30 6.16
CA GLY A 151 17.38 -15.88 5.71
C GLY A 151 18.57 -16.62 6.34
N GLY A 152 18.33 -17.50 7.32
CA GLY A 152 19.33 -18.31 8.00
C GLY A 152 19.86 -17.68 9.28
N ASN A 153 19.13 -16.73 9.87
CA ASN A 153 19.49 -16.19 11.17
C ASN A 153 19.24 -17.21 12.28
N ASP A 154 20.31 -17.61 12.95
CA ASP A 154 20.29 -18.48 14.13
C ASP A 154 20.45 -17.70 15.46
N ARG A 155 20.62 -16.38 15.37
CA ARG A 155 20.76 -15.43 16.48
C ARG A 155 19.41 -15.06 17.09
N GLY A 156 19.42 -14.60 18.35
CA GLY A 156 18.26 -13.89 18.90
C GLY A 156 17.98 -12.58 18.15
N ASN A 157 16.75 -12.07 18.27
CA ASN A 157 16.41 -10.72 17.83
C ASN A 157 15.54 -10.00 18.87
N SER A 158 15.46 -8.69 18.76
CA SER A 158 14.58 -7.82 19.53
C SER A 158 14.04 -6.73 18.63
N VAL A 159 12.81 -6.30 18.88
CA VAL A 159 12.16 -5.19 18.18
C VAL A 159 11.88 -4.11 19.21
N SER A 160 12.22 -2.87 18.91
CA SER A 160 11.87 -1.71 19.72
C SER A 160 11.02 -0.74 18.91
N PHE A 161 10.12 -0.04 19.60
CA PHE A 161 9.23 0.95 19.02
C PHE A 161 9.68 2.35 19.48
N VAL A 162 10.09 3.20 18.54
CA VAL A 162 10.57 4.56 18.79
C VAL A 162 9.79 5.51 17.89
N ASP A 163 8.82 6.22 18.44
CA ASP A 163 7.85 7.00 17.65
C ASP A 163 8.45 8.19 16.89
N ASP A 164 9.67 8.59 17.24
CA ASP A 164 10.46 9.53 16.45
C ASP A 164 11.09 8.82 15.24
N TRP A 165 10.31 8.70 14.17
CA TRP A 165 10.73 8.07 12.90
C TRP A 165 12.05 8.65 12.37
N MET A 166 12.22 9.97 12.43
CA MET A 166 13.42 10.62 11.89
C MET A 166 14.68 10.24 12.69
N SER A 167 14.55 9.96 13.98
CA SER A 167 15.67 9.46 14.79
C SER A 167 16.23 8.13 14.27
N HIS A 168 15.44 7.29 13.60
CA HIS A 168 15.91 6.04 12.99
C HIS A 168 17.04 6.30 11.99
N ILE A 169 16.83 7.32 11.15
CA ILE A 169 17.72 7.73 10.07
C ILE A 169 18.84 8.63 10.55
N GLU A 170 18.54 9.55 11.48
CA GLU A 170 19.50 10.57 11.90
C GLU A 170 20.49 10.07 12.94
N VAL A 171 20.08 9.14 13.82
CA VAL A 171 20.86 8.77 15.01
C VAL A 171 20.95 7.26 15.19
N LEU A 172 19.82 6.55 15.26
CA LEU A 172 19.76 5.19 15.78
C LEU A 172 20.48 4.17 14.89
N LEU A 173 20.25 4.20 13.57
CA LEU A 173 20.97 3.33 12.65
C LEU A 173 22.43 3.80 12.45
N PRO A 174 22.74 5.09 12.22
CA PRO A 174 24.12 5.53 12.02
C PRO A 174 25.05 5.24 13.21
N THR A 175 24.55 5.32 14.45
CA THR A 175 25.31 5.04 15.67
C THR A 175 25.44 3.54 15.99
N GLY A 176 24.72 2.67 15.27
CA GLY A 176 24.65 1.24 15.56
C GLY A 176 23.86 0.90 16.82
N ALA A 177 23.01 1.81 17.31
CA ALA A 177 22.08 1.51 18.40
C ALA A 177 21.10 0.39 17.99
N PHE A 178 20.69 0.42 16.71
CA PHE A 178 19.89 -0.60 16.05
C PHE A 178 20.56 -1.07 14.74
N ASP A 179 20.26 -2.30 14.34
CA ASP A 179 20.84 -2.92 13.16
C ASP A 179 20.01 -2.65 11.89
N VAL A 180 18.68 -2.74 12.03
CA VAL A 180 17.71 -2.68 10.93
C VAL A 180 16.54 -1.79 11.35
N SER A 181 16.10 -0.89 10.47
CA SER A 181 14.81 -0.21 10.63
C SER A 181 13.79 -0.76 9.65
N ILE A 182 12.54 -0.84 10.11
CA ILE A 182 11.42 -1.47 9.41
C ILE A 182 10.51 -0.39 8.84
N ALA A 183 9.99 -0.63 7.63
CA ALA A 183 8.94 0.15 6.96
C ALA A 183 9.37 1.49 6.35
N TRP A 184 10.45 1.49 5.55
CA TRP A 184 10.92 2.67 4.84
C TRP A 184 10.71 2.58 3.33
N GLU A 185 10.32 3.68 2.72
CA GLU A 185 10.27 3.80 1.26
C GLU A 185 11.67 3.89 0.66
N SER A 186 11.85 3.25 -0.49
CA SER A 186 13.06 3.43 -1.29
C SER A 186 12.85 4.55 -2.33
N PRO A 187 13.64 5.64 -2.30
CA PRO A 187 13.67 6.61 -3.39
C PRO A 187 14.19 5.98 -4.69
N ASP A 188 13.88 6.60 -5.83
CA ASP A 188 14.49 6.24 -7.12
C ASP A 188 15.94 6.77 -7.17
N CYS A 189 16.85 5.99 -6.59
CA CYS A 189 18.27 6.34 -6.51
C CYS A 189 18.99 6.40 -7.87
N SER A 190 18.32 6.11 -8.99
CA SER A 190 18.85 6.38 -10.33
C SER A 190 18.71 7.84 -10.76
N LYS A 191 17.87 8.62 -10.05
CA LYS A 191 17.54 10.03 -10.32
C LYS A 191 18.03 10.97 -9.21
N LEU A 192 19.21 10.72 -8.67
CA LEU A 192 19.79 11.50 -7.55
C LEU A 192 19.79 13.02 -7.78
N ASP A 193 19.90 13.45 -9.04
CA ASP A 193 19.89 14.86 -9.43
C ASP A 193 18.52 15.54 -9.32
N LEU A 194 17.44 14.76 -9.21
CA LEU A 194 16.07 15.26 -9.03
C LEU A 194 15.59 15.17 -7.57
N LEU A 195 16.34 14.47 -6.71
CA LEU A 195 15.95 14.17 -5.33
C LEU A 195 16.36 15.29 -4.36
N GLY A 196 15.56 15.48 -3.31
CA GLY A 196 15.87 16.38 -2.21
C GLY A 196 16.88 15.78 -1.23
N GLU A 197 17.32 16.59 -0.26
CA GLU A 197 18.42 16.25 0.65
C GLU A 197 18.16 14.93 1.41
N PHE A 198 16.94 14.76 1.95
CA PHE A 198 16.56 13.54 2.66
C PHE A 198 16.61 12.31 1.75
N SER A 199 16.00 12.38 0.56
CA SER A 199 15.98 11.30 -0.42
C SER A 199 17.39 10.92 -0.90
N VAL A 200 18.26 11.92 -1.12
CA VAL A 200 19.68 11.71 -1.44
C VAL A 200 20.41 11.03 -0.29
N LYS A 201 20.17 11.45 0.96
CA LYS A 201 20.73 10.80 2.15
C LYS A 201 20.32 9.34 2.23
N MET A 202 19.03 9.05 2.06
CA MET A 202 18.51 7.68 2.03
C MET A 202 19.25 6.82 1.00
N CYS A 203 19.40 7.29 -0.25
CA CYS A 203 20.14 6.57 -1.29
C CYS A 203 21.64 6.38 -0.99
N THR A 204 22.28 7.39 -0.43
CA THR A 204 23.74 7.42 -0.29
C THR A 204 24.22 6.76 0.99
N GLU A 205 23.43 6.76 2.06
CA GLU A 205 23.83 6.31 3.39
C GLU A 205 23.16 5.01 3.87
N PHE A 206 22.13 4.51 3.16
CA PHE A 206 21.40 3.31 3.57
C PHE A 206 21.37 2.23 2.48
N ASP A 207 21.40 0.98 2.92
CA ASP A 207 21.17 -0.19 2.07
C ASP A 207 19.74 -0.69 2.30
N PHE A 208 19.01 -0.94 1.22
CA PHE A 208 17.61 -1.37 1.22
C PHE A 208 17.48 -2.88 0.93
N SER A 209 16.50 -3.53 1.57
CA SER A 209 16.10 -4.89 1.22
C SER A 209 15.39 -4.92 -0.14
N LEU A 210 15.01 -6.12 -0.61
CA LEU A 210 13.94 -6.26 -1.58
C LEU A 210 12.66 -5.62 -1.04
N PRO A 211 11.74 -5.15 -1.90
CA PRO A 211 10.43 -4.67 -1.47
C PRO A 211 9.75 -5.68 -0.54
N ILE A 212 9.21 -5.25 0.59
CA ILE A 212 8.47 -6.10 1.53
C ILE A 212 6.97 -5.96 1.33
N TYR A 213 6.54 -4.79 0.86
CA TYR A 213 5.15 -4.44 0.62
C TYR A 213 5.13 -3.35 -0.43
N GLU A 214 4.06 -3.29 -1.20
CA GLU A 214 3.90 -2.28 -2.26
C GLU A 214 2.50 -1.70 -2.10
N THR A 215 2.41 -0.38 -2.03
CA THR A 215 1.16 0.32 -1.81
C THR A 215 1.00 1.46 -2.79
N ALA A 216 -0.26 1.85 -3.02
CA ALA A 216 -0.56 2.98 -3.87
C ALA A 216 -0.78 4.23 -3.05
N TYR A 217 0.00 5.25 -3.34
CA TYR A 217 -0.29 6.61 -2.93
C TYR A 217 -1.47 7.17 -3.73
N ALA A 218 -2.46 7.64 -2.98
CA ALA A 218 -3.61 8.36 -3.50
C ALA A 218 -3.38 9.86 -3.35
N PHE A 219 -3.73 10.60 -4.42
CA PHE A 219 -3.70 12.05 -4.45
C PHE A 219 -5.10 12.59 -4.22
N ASN A 220 -5.40 12.94 -2.98
CA ASN A 220 -6.76 13.30 -2.56
C ASN A 220 -6.97 14.80 -2.67
N THR A 221 -8.12 15.18 -3.23
CA THR A 221 -8.56 16.57 -3.34
C THR A 221 -9.99 16.69 -2.84
N LEU A 222 -10.44 17.91 -2.52
CA LEU A 222 -11.87 18.20 -2.44
C LEU A 222 -12.52 18.01 -3.82
N ASN A 223 -13.77 17.56 -3.85
CA ASN A 223 -14.50 17.29 -5.10
C ASN A 223 -14.60 18.49 -6.04
N ASP A 224 -14.63 19.72 -5.51
CA ASP A 224 -14.69 20.98 -6.25
C ASP A 224 -13.32 21.64 -6.45
N SER A 225 -12.23 20.97 -6.07
CA SER A 225 -10.88 21.48 -6.26
C SER A 225 -10.55 21.66 -7.74
N LYS A 226 -9.87 22.77 -8.07
CA LYS A 226 -9.32 22.99 -9.42
C LYS A 226 -8.32 21.90 -9.85
N TYR A 227 -7.80 21.13 -8.90
CA TYR A 227 -6.85 20.03 -9.12
C TYR A 227 -7.52 18.65 -9.23
N ALA A 228 -8.84 18.54 -9.00
CA ALA A 228 -9.56 17.26 -9.00
C ALA A 228 -9.51 16.54 -10.37
N ALA A 229 -9.34 17.30 -11.45
CA ALA A 229 -9.26 16.78 -12.81
C ALA A 229 -7.82 16.68 -13.36
N ALA A 230 -6.79 16.84 -12.51
CA ALA A 230 -5.39 16.75 -12.93
C ALA A 230 -5.11 15.41 -13.63
N ARG A 231 -4.34 15.44 -14.71
CA ARG A 231 -3.95 14.25 -15.48
C ARG A 231 -2.45 14.04 -15.52
N THR A 232 -1.68 15.06 -15.17
CA THR A 232 -0.22 15.01 -15.06
C THR A 232 0.22 15.68 -13.77
N PHE A 233 1.38 15.30 -13.24
CA PHE A 233 1.93 15.97 -12.05
C PHE A 233 2.14 17.47 -12.26
N ALA A 234 2.49 17.91 -13.48
CA ALA A 234 2.62 19.33 -13.80
C ALA A 234 1.33 20.14 -13.59
N ASP A 235 0.16 19.51 -13.63
CA ASP A 235 -1.13 20.16 -13.37
C ASP A 235 -1.26 20.60 -11.89
N TYR A 236 -0.45 20.03 -10.98
CA TYR A 236 -0.38 20.44 -9.58
C TYR A 236 0.48 21.68 -9.32
N ALA A 237 0.96 22.36 -10.36
CA ALA A 237 1.67 23.63 -10.20
C ALA A 237 0.88 24.63 -9.34
N GLY A 238 1.57 25.22 -8.37
CA GLY A 238 1.03 26.18 -7.39
C GLY A 238 0.17 25.56 -6.28
N ALA A 239 0.09 24.23 -6.17
CA ALA A 239 -0.70 23.58 -5.13
C ALA A 239 0.00 23.62 -3.76
N ARG A 240 -0.81 23.65 -2.70
CA ARG A 240 -0.40 23.34 -1.33
C ARG A 240 -0.60 21.84 -1.09
N ILE A 241 0.47 21.08 -0.92
CA ILE A 241 0.44 19.63 -0.76
C ILE A 241 0.73 19.30 0.70
N CYS A 242 -0.16 18.54 1.33
CA CYS A 242 0.08 17.95 2.64
C CYS A 242 0.67 16.54 2.49
N ARG A 243 1.81 16.32 3.14
CA ARG A 243 2.46 15.02 3.31
C ARG A 243 3.02 15.00 4.74
N PRO A 244 2.69 14.03 5.60
CA PRO A 244 3.21 14.03 6.97
C PRO A 244 4.74 14.00 7.03
N GLU A 245 5.33 14.54 8.10
CA GLU A 245 6.79 14.72 8.28
C GLU A 245 7.61 13.44 8.03
N ALA A 246 7.11 12.30 8.49
CA ALA A 246 7.81 11.01 8.37
C ALA A 246 7.60 10.30 7.03
N TRP A 247 6.73 10.81 6.15
CA TRP A 247 6.46 10.23 4.83
C TRP A 247 7.29 10.95 3.77
N PRO A 248 8.25 10.25 3.11
CA PRO A 248 9.08 10.84 2.07
C PRO A 248 8.26 11.41 0.91
N ILE A 249 8.83 12.40 0.22
CA ILE A 249 8.25 13.01 -0.99
C ILE A 249 9.04 12.66 -2.26
N SER A 250 9.91 11.65 -2.21
CA SER A 250 10.77 11.30 -3.35
C SER A 250 10.00 10.95 -4.62
N ASP A 251 8.78 10.41 -4.47
CA ASP A 251 7.86 10.13 -5.57
C ASP A 251 7.39 11.41 -6.29
N LEU A 252 7.28 12.52 -5.56
CA LEU A 252 6.89 13.84 -6.06
C LEU A 252 8.09 14.62 -6.60
N GLU A 253 9.24 14.51 -5.94
CA GLU A 253 10.50 15.13 -6.34
C GLU A 253 10.90 14.73 -7.77
N VAL A 254 10.86 13.43 -8.07
CA VAL A 254 11.19 12.91 -9.41
C VAL A 254 10.19 13.34 -10.50
N GLN A 255 9.03 13.87 -10.11
CA GLN A 255 8.02 14.43 -11.02
C GLN A 255 8.15 15.96 -11.15
N GLY A 256 9.14 16.56 -10.47
CA GLY A 256 9.37 18.00 -10.47
C GLY A 256 8.46 18.79 -9.52
N LEU A 257 7.69 18.12 -8.66
CA LEU A 257 6.88 18.77 -7.63
C LEU A 257 7.75 19.11 -6.44
N VAL A 258 8.57 20.14 -6.61
CA VAL A 258 9.48 20.67 -5.58
C VAL A 258 9.21 22.15 -5.36
N GLU A 259 9.57 22.69 -4.21
CA GLU A 259 9.46 24.13 -3.98
C GLU A 259 10.39 24.92 -4.94
N PRO A 260 9.99 26.09 -5.46
CA PRO A 260 8.75 26.82 -5.18
C PRO A 260 7.58 26.51 -6.15
N LEU A 261 7.65 25.46 -6.97
CA LEU A 261 6.56 25.10 -7.89
C LEU A 261 5.29 24.72 -7.12
N VAL A 262 5.45 24.03 -6.00
CA VAL A 262 4.41 23.71 -5.01
C VAL A 262 4.85 24.22 -3.63
N THR A 263 3.95 24.14 -2.65
CA THR A 263 4.28 24.40 -1.23
C THR A 263 3.91 23.16 -0.42
N TYR A 264 4.81 22.73 0.47
CA TYR A 264 4.57 21.57 1.32
C TYR A 264 4.12 21.95 2.72
N VAL A 265 3.26 21.13 3.29
CA VAL A 265 2.88 21.16 4.71
C VAL A 265 3.10 19.78 5.31
N HIS A 266 3.89 19.73 6.38
CA HIS A 266 4.35 18.49 7.01
C HIS A 266 3.90 18.42 8.48
N PRO A 267 2.60 18.15 8.76
CA PRO A 267 2.19 17.86 10.12
C PRO A 267 2.76 16.49 10.55
N LYS A 268 2.69 16.20 11.86
CA LYS A 268 3.17 14.91 12.38
C LYS A 268 2.20 13.77 12.10
N ALA A 269 0.90 14.00 12.32
CA ALA A 269 -0.10 12.96 12.18
C ALA A 269 -0.72 12.97 10.76
N PRO A 270 -0.90 11.79 10.13
CA PRO A 270 -1.68 11.66 8.89
C PRO A 270 -3.08 12.28 8.96
N LEU A 271 -3.76 12.14 10.11
CA LEU A 271 -5.10 12.69 10.32
C LEU A 271 -5.14 14.21 10.18
N ASP A 272 -4.09 14.91 10.62
CA ASP A 272 -3.98 16.37 10.50
C ASP A 272 -4.01 16.79 9.03
N CYS A 273 -3.35 16.06 8.13
CA CYS A 273 -3.40 16.37 6.69
C CYS A 273 -4.83 16.22 6.12
N ALA A 274 -5.55 15.18 6.55
CA ALA A 274 -6.94 14.99 6.13
C ALA A 274 -7.84 16.14 6.65
N GLU A 275 -7.64 16.56 7.90
CA GLU A 275 -8.32 17.72 8.47
C GLU A 275 -8.03 19.02 7.72
N MET A 276 -6.76 19.27 7.38
CA MET A 276 -6.34 20.46 6.65
C MET A 276 -6.96 20.49 5.24
N LEU A 277 -7.08 19.33 4.58
CA LEU A 277 -7.74 19.25 3.27
C LEU A 277 -9.22 19.61 3.36
N ILE A 278 -9.96 19.05 4.32
CA ILE A 278 -11.40 19.34 4.47
C ILE A 278 -11.68 20.79 4.89
N LYS A 279 -10.70 21.46 5.53
CA LYS A 279 -10.74 22.89 5.89
C LYS A 279 -10.30 23.80 4.73
N GLY A 280 -9.77 23.25 3.64
CA GLY A 280 -9.23 24.00 2.50
C GLY A 280 -7.89 24.70 2.80
N GLU A 281 -7.18 24.28 3.84
CA GLU A 281 -5.86 24.80 4.23
C GLU A 281 -4.73 24.23 3.37
N VAL A 282 -4.98 23.10 2.72
CA VAL A 282 -4.17 22.51 1.66
C VAL A 282 -5.08 22.17 0.48
N ASP A 283 -4.48 22.00 -0.70
CA ASP A 283 -5.22 21.67 -1.93
C ASP A 283 -5.17 20.17 -2.24
N LEU A 284 -4.14 19.49 -1.71
CA LEU A 284 -3.91 18.06 -1.87
C LEU A 284 -3.49 17.41 -0.54
N TYR A 285 -3.96 16.19 -0.32
CA TYR A 285 -3.40 15.27 0.66
C TYR A 285 -2.94 14.00 -0.05
N SER A 286 -1.62 13.74 0.02
CA SER A 286 -1.01 12.56 -0.58
C SER A 286 -0.49 11.62 0.50
N ILE A 287 -0.94 10.37 0.47
CA ILE A 287 -0.55 9.27 1.37
C ILE A 287 -1.04 7.93 0.78
N GLU A 288 -0.79 6.78 1.43
CA GLU A 288 -1.38 5.50 1.00
C GLU A 288 -2.91 5.60 0.89
N ALA A 289 -3.47 4.96 -0.14
CA ALA A 289 -4.91 4.96 -0.38
C ALA A 289 -5.71 4.43 0.81
N GLU A 290 -5.20 3.40 1.49
CA GLU A 290 -5.80 2.83 2.70
C GLU A 290 -5.79 3.82 3.87
N THR A 291 -4.65 4.47 4.14
CA THR A 291 -4.50 5.48 5.19
C THR A 291 -5.40 6.69 4.93
N ALA A 292 -5.43 7.19 3.69
CA ALA A 292 -6.32 8.29 3.31
C ALA A 292 -7.80 7.92 3.52
N SER A 293 -8.21 6.73 3.06
CA SER A 293 -9.59 6.26 3.19
C SER A 293 -10.01 6.11 4.67
N SER A 294 -9.11 5.59 5.51
CA SER A 294 -9.35 5.49 6.96
C SER A 294 -9.51 6.86 7.61
N ASN A 295 -8.61 7.81 7.32
CA ASN A 295 -8.68 9.16 7.88
C ASN A 295 -9.98 9.89 7.48
N PHE A 296 -10.40 9.80 6.21
CA PHE A 296 -11.64 10.44 5.77
C PHE A 296 -12.90 9.73 6.27
N ALA A 297 -12.85 8.42 6.51
CA ALA A 297 -13.92 7.70 7.19
C ALA A 297 -14.07 8.17 8.64
N GLU A 298 -12.96 8.32 9.38
CA GLU A 298 -12.95 8.84 10.75
C GLU A 298 -13.53 10.27 10.82
N LEU A 299 -13.17 11.12 9.85
CA LEU A 299 -13.69 12.49 9.77
C LEU A 299 -15.11 12.59 9.19
N GLY A 300 -15.72 11.48 8.76
CA GLY A 300 -17.03 11.47 8.10
C GLY A 300 -17.06 12.32 6.83
N ALA A 301 -15.96 12.30 6.06
CA ALA A 301 -15.71 13.20 4.94
C ALA A 301 -15.49 12.48 3.58
N ASN A 302 -15.74 11.17 3.52
CA ASN A 302 -15.59 10.37 2.29
C ASN A 302 -16.40 10.93 1.10
N ASP A 303 -17.54 11.58 1.35
CA ASP A 303 -18.40 12.18 0.33
C ASP A 303 -17.89 13.54 -0.19
N LYS A 304 -16.88 14.13 0.46
CA LYS A 304 -16.32 15.46 0.13
C LYS A 304 -15.02 15.40 -0.66
N VAL A 305 -14.37 14.24 -0.64
CA VAL A 305 -13.04 14.05 -1.21
C VAL A 305 -13.08 13.03 -2.34
N SER A 306 -12.18 13.20 -3.30
CA SER A 306 -11.98 12.21 -4.37
C SER A 306 -10.48 11.97 -4.55
N PRO A 307 -10.03 10.70 -4.52
CA PRO A 307 -8.68 10.35 -4.93
C PRO A 307 -8.56 10.51 -6.45
N ASN A 308 -7.44 11.04 -6.94
CA ASN A 308 -7.18 11.13 -8.37
C ASN A 308 -6.60 9.80 -8.91
N PRO A 309 -7.39 9.01 -9.68
CA PRO A 309 -6.93 7.71 -10.17
C PRO A 309 -5.86 7.83 -11.27
N ALA A 310 -5.72 8.98 -11.93
CA ALA A 310 -4.76 9.15 -13.02
C ALA A 310 -3.31 9.30 -12.53
N LEU A 311 -3.12 9.66 -11.25
CA LEU A 311 -1.82 9.99 -10.67
C LEU A 311 -1.43 9.07 -9.52
N ALA A 312 -2.20 8.01 -9.27
CA ALA A 312 -1.86 7.01 -8.26
C ALA A 312 -0.44 6.49 -8.51
N THR A 313 0.39 6.52 -7.46
CA THR A 313 1.81 6.19 -7.55
C THR A 313 2.09 5.01 -6.65
N PHE A 314 2.76 3.99 -7.18
CA PHE A 314 3.07 2.79 -6.43
C PHE A 314 4.43 2.96 -5.78
N ILE A 315 4.45 2.87 -4.46
CA ILE A 315 5.64 2.92 -3.64
C ILE A 315 5.89 1.56 -3.03
N THR A 316 7.15 1.29 -2.74
CA THR A 316 7.56 0.04 -2.11
C THR A 316 8.18 0.34 -0.76
N TYR A 317 7.79 -0.46 0.23
CA TYR A 317 8.37 -0.45 1.56
C TYR A 317 9.49 -1.48 1.64
N HIS A 318 10.47 -1.19 2.50
CA HIS A 318 11.69 -1.96 2.65
C HIS A 318 12.13 -2.01 4.11
N PHE A 319 12.99 -2.98 4.42
CA PHE A 319 13.87 -2.92 5.57
C PHE A 319 15.16 -2.21 5.17
N ILE A 320 15.72 -1.40 6.06
CA ILE A 320 16.95 -0.65 5.79
C ILE A 320 18.01 -0.88 6.85
N THR A 321 19.26 -0.78 6.43
CA THR A 321 20.43 -0.73 7.33
C THR A 321 21.26 0.49 6.98
N SER A 322 21.91 1.13 7.98
CA SER A 322 22.90 2.15 7.66
C SER A 322 24.15 1.50 7.06
N LYS A 323 24.73 2.13 6.03
CA LYS A 323 26.01 1.75 5.45
C LYS A 323 27.18 1.92 6.44
N SER A 324 26.99 2.64 7.54
CA SER A 324 27.98 2.68 8.64
C SER A 324 28.00 1.38 9.46
N ASN A 325 26.93 0.57 9.41
CA ASN A 325 26.89 -0.72 10.08
C ASN A 325 27.78 -1.72 9.34
N PRO A 326 28.88 -2.22 9.95
CA PRO A 326 29.81 -3.12 9.28
C PRO A 326 29.18 -4.47 8.89
N ARG A 327 28.00 -4.81 9.45
CA ARG A 327 27.23 -6.01 9.13
C ARG A 327 25.94 -5.71 8.36
N GLY A 328 25.62 -4.45 8.06
CA GLY A 328 24.37 -4.05 7.42
C GLY A 328 24.07 -4.82 6.14
N ARG A 329 25.05 -4.92 5.22
CA ARG A 329 24.92 -5.69 3.98
C ARG A 329 24.71 -7.20 4.18
N VAL A 330 25.27 -7.76 5.26
CA VAL A 330 25.04 -9.16 5.61
C VAL A 330 23.57 -9.35 6.01
N TYR A 331 23.04 -8.43 6.82
CA TYR A 331 21.65 -8.47 7.25
C TYR A 331 20.68 -8.25 6.08
N ILE A 332 20.97 -7.31 5.18
CA ILE A 332 20.19 -7.13 3.94
C ILE A 332 20.21 -8.39 3.07
N ALA A 333 21.35 -9.06 2.93
CA ALA A 333 21.43 -10.32 2.18
C ALA A 333 20.59 -11.44 2.81
N MET A 334 20.56 -11.53 4.14
CA MET A 334 19.72 -12.49 4.87
C MET A 334 18.24 -12.18 4.70
N LEU A 335 17.84 -10.91 4.92
CA LEU A 335 16.47 -10.44 4.71
C LEU A 335 16.00 -10.72 3.29
N ASN A 336 16.81 -10.43 2.28
CA ASN A 336 16.47 -10.65 0.88
C ASN A 336 16.26 -12.14 0.57
N ARG A 337 17.10 -13.02 1.12
CA ARG A 337 16.90 -14.46 0.99
C ARG A 337 15.58 -14.90 1.61
N GLY A 338 15.27 -14.44 2.81
CA GLY A 338 14.02 -14.78 3.48
C GLY A 338 12.79 -14.20 2.77
N ILE A 339 12.84 -12.97 2.27
CA ILE A 339 11.75 -12.37 1.48
C ILE A 339 11.46 -13.22 0.23
N THR A 340 12.50 -13.69 -0.46
CA THR A 340 12.34 -14.59 -1.61
C THR A 340 11.69 -15.91 -1.19
N GLU A 341 12.19 -16.56 -0.15
CA GLU A 341 11.63 -17.82 0.35
C GLU A 341 10.17 -17.68 0.78
N MET A 342 9.82 -16.61 1.50
CA MET A 342 8.45 -16.34 1.94
C MET A 342 7.49 -16.10 0.78
N ARG A 343 7.96 -15.52 -0.33
CA ARG A 343 7.14 -15.35 -1.54
C ARG A 343 6.93 -16.68 -2.25
N GLU A 344 7.96 -17.52 -2.33
CA GLU A 344 7.91 -18.84 -2.97
C GLU A 344 7.03 -19.82 -2.18
N SER A 345 7.07 -19.78 -0.85
CA SER A 345 6.28 -20.66 0.02
C SER A 345 4.83 -20.19 0.21
N GLY A 346 4.54 -18.92 -0.08
CA GLY A 346 3.25 -18.28 0.21
C GLY A 346 3.15 -17.71 1.63
N GLU A 347 4.18 -17.86 2.46
CA GLU A 347 4.23 -17.35 3.83
C GLU A 347 4.06 -15.81 3.89
N TRP A 348 4.53 -15.10 2.85
CA TRP A 348 4.28 -13.65 2.73
C TRP A 348 2.79 -13.33 2.72
N TYR A 349 2.00 -14.05 1.92
CA TYR A 349 0.55 -13.85 1.82
C TYR A 349 -0.15 -14.25 3.12
N ASP A 350 0.30 -15.32 3.76
CA ASP A 350 -0.26 -15.79 5.02
C ASP A 350 -0.03 -14.78 6.16
N ILE A 351 1.14 -14.14 6.23
CA ILE A 351 1.41 -13.06 7.20
C ILE A 351 0.47 -11.87 6.97
N VAL A 352 0.30 -11.44 5.70
CA VAL A 352 -0.60 -10.32 5.37
C VAL A 352 -2.04 -10.67 5.74
N ALA A 353 -2.55 -11.80 5.27
CA ALA A 353 -3.93 -12.23 5.54
C ALA A 353 -4.18 -12.41 7.04
N THR A 354 -3.25 -13.06 7.76
CA THR A 354 -3.37 -13.22 9.21
C THR A 354 -3.40 -11.86 9.91
N GLY A 355 -2.45 -10.97 9.61
CA GLY A 355 -2.39 -9.66 10.26
C GLY A 355 -3.61 -8.79 9.98
N LEU A 356 -4.13 -8.80 8.75
CA LEU A 356 -5.37 -8.12 8.39
C LEU A 356 -6.56 -8.70 9.14
N ALA A 357 -6.70 -10.03 9.17
CA ALA A 357 -7.79 -10.70 9.88
C ALA A 357 -7.75 -10.45 11.40
N GLU A 358 -6.56 -10.39 12.00
CA GLU A 358 -6.37 -10.04 13.41
C GLU A 358 -6.78 -8.59 13.68
N TYR A 359 -6.33 -7.65 12.85
CA TYR A 359 -6.67 -6.23 12.99
C TYR A 359 -8.16 -5.97 12.82
N ASN A 360 -8.79 -6.57 11.80
CA ASN A 360 -10.22 -6.39 11.53
C ASN A 360 -11.11 -6.85 12.71
N LYS A 361 -10.63 -7.79 13.53
CA LYS A 361 -11.31 -8.23 14.77
C LYS A 361 -11.15 -7.24 15.93
N LEU A 362 -10.13 -6.38 15.90
CA LEU A 362 -9.90 -5.34 16.91
C LEU A 362 -10.70 -4.07 16.60
N SER A 363 -11.00 -3.81 15.33
CA SER A 363 -11.77 -2.65 14.86
C SER A 363 -13.29 -2.85 14.88
N GLN A 364 -13.77 -4.06 15.15
CA GLN A 364 -15.19 -4.40 15.37
C GLN A 364 -15.51 -4.32 16.87
#